data_AF-A0A8J8IY52-F1
#
_entry.id   AF-A0A8J8IY52-F1
#
_cell.length_a   1.000
_cell.length_b   1.000
_cell.length_c   1.000
_cell.angle_alpha   90.00
_cell.angle_beta   90.00
_cell.angle_gamma   90.00
#
_symmetry.space_group_name_H-M   'P 1'
#
loop_
_entity.id
_entity.type
_entity.pdbx_description
1 polymer ?
#
loop_
_entity_poly.entity_id
_entity_poly.type
_entity_poly.pdbx_seq_one_letter_code
_entity_poly.pdbx_strand_id
1 'polypeptide(L)'
;MLEVIFLGTGGIMPNKERNVPAIALKYKGEIILWDIGEGTLRQFNIAKLSPMKIDKIFITHFHGDHYLGLMSFIQTMSLWNRERPLHIYGPKYTFEFVQSYLKSGFFRPGFEIHIHELGEARLKFGDYEIWSFKVEHGVPALGYVFKEKEKRGSFDIEKIRELGLIPGPWMKRLEKEGKVEIDGRIIHLEEVTGKPKKGVKVVYTGDTEPCERVKLFSEKADLLIHEATYVDETDRNESYHSTVSEACETAKKARVKILALFHRAPRYTYEEYCMRAREVCNYEFIIPKDFDVIKVGEGYELSSIR
;
A
#
# COMPACT_ATOMS: atom_id res chain seq x y z
N MET A 1 -1.36 -13.97 1.19
CA MET A 1 -1.69 -12.88 2.13
C MET A 1 -0.93 -11.64 1.68
N LEU A 2 -1.43 -10.44 1.94
CA LEU A 2 -0.72 -9.21 1.65
C LEU A 2 0.25 -8.93 2.81
N GLU A 3 1.52 -8.65 2.50
CA GLU A 3 2.51 -8.17 3.47
C GLU A 3 2.81 -6.69 3.16
N VAL A 4 2.74 -5.83 4.17
CA VAL A 4 3.09 -4.41 4.09
C VAL A 4 4.38 -4.22 4.85
N ILE A 5 5.45 -3.85 4.15
CA ILE A 5 6.81 -3.72 4.69
C ILE A 5 7.18 -2.24 4.71
N PHE A 6 7.42 -1.69 5.89
CA PHE A 6 7.84 -0.31 6.04
C PHE A 6 9.35 -0.22 5.80
N LEU A 7 9.77 0.37 4.69
CA LEU A 7 11.20 0.49 4.36
C LEU A 7 11.78 1.81 4.86
N GLY A 8 10.95 2.82 5.09
CA GLY A 8 11.32 4.06 5.74
C GLY A 8 10.09 4.72 6.34
N THR A 9 10.15 5.11 7.61
CA THR A 9 9.01 5.70 8.34
C THR A 9 9.24 7.13 8.83
N GLY A 10 10.38 7.73 8.47
CA GLY A 10 10.70 9.13 8.76
C GLY A 10 9.94 10.11 7.89
N GLY A 11 9.98 11.38 8.28
CA GLY A 11 9.59 12.50 7.40
C GLY A 11 10.73 12.99 6.52
N ILE A 12 10.84 14.30 6.33
CA ILE A 12 11.72 15.02 5.37
C ILE A 12 13.21 14.64 5.26
N MET A 13 13.80 13.94 6.23
CA MET A 13 15.23 13.63 6.22
C MET A 13 15.51 12.30 6.93
N PRO A 14 16.38 11.43 6.37
CA PRO A 14 16.76 10.19 7.02
C PRO A 14 17.65 10.48 8.24
N ASN A 15 17.62 9.58 9.21
CA ASN A 15 18.55 9.59 10.35
C ASN A 15 19.00 8.16 10.68
N LYS A 16 19.73 8.01 11.79
CA LYS A 16 20.30 6.70 12.19
C LYS A 16 19.24 5.62 12.43
N GLU A 17 18.03 6.02 12.81
CA GLU A 17 16.95 5.10 13.20
C GLU A 17 15.96 4.82 12.07
N ARG A 18 15.68 5.83 11.23
CA ARG A 18 14.63 5.76 10.20
C ARG A 18 15.05 6.41 8.89
N ASN A 19 14.71 5.76 7.79
CA ASN A 19 14.81 6.30 6.44
C ASN A 19 13.57 7.13 6.08
N VAL A 20 13.68 7.92 5.01
CA VAL A 20 12.56 8.64 4.39
C VAL A 20 11.54 7.68 3.74
N PRO A 21 10.31 8.15 3.43
CA PRO A 21 9.19 7.31 3.03
C PRO A 21 9.47 6.31 1.91
N ALA A 22 9.20 5.03 2.21
CA ALA A 22 9.04 3.97 1.23
C ALA A 22 8.32 2.79 1.87
N ILE A 23 7.31 2.25 1.20
CA ILE A 23 6.50 1.13 1.67
C ILE A 23 6.40 0.09 0.56
N ALA A 24 6.84 -1.14 0.83
CA ALA A 24 6.72 -2.26 -0.10
C ALA A 24 5.49 -3.11 0.24
N LEU A 25 4.60 -3.28 -0.73
CA LEU A 25 3.50 -4.24 -0.68
C LEU A 25 3.92 -5.51 -1.39
N LYS A 26 4.03 -6.61 -0.65
CA LYS A 26 4.34 -7.92 -1.23
C LYS A 26 3.06 -8.74 -1.32
N TYR A 27 2.66 -9.05 -2.56
CA TYR A 27 1.43 -9.76 -2.85
C TYR A 27 1.67 -10.80 -3.95
N LYS A 28 1.43 -12.08 -3.62
CA LYS A 28 1.60 -13.22 -4.56
C LYS A 28 2.95 -13.24 -5.31
N GLY A 29 4.03 -12.81 -4.63
CA GLY A 29 5.39 -12.80 -5.20
C GLY A 29 5.74 -11.55 -6.02
N GLU A 30 4.77 -10.66 -6.27
CA GLU A 30 4.99 -9.32 -6.78
C GLU A 30 5.34 -8.36 -5.63
N ILE A 31 6.20 -7.36 -5.91
CA ILE A 31 6.41 -6.21 -5.04
C ILE A 31 5.86 -4.96 -5.73
N ILE A 32 4.95 -4.26 -5.07
CA ILE A 32 4.48 -2.92 -5.43
C ILE A 32 5.12 -1.94 -4.45
N LEU A 33 5.62 -0.82 -4.95
CA LEU A 33 6.26 0.18 -4.10
C LEU A 33 5.38 1.44 -4.03
N TRP A 34 5.15 1.92 -2.81
CA TRP A 34 4.54 3.21 -2.50
C TRP A 34 5.63 4.12 -1.95
N ASP A 35 5.91 5.19 -2.69
CA ASP A 35 7.05 6.10 -2.51
C ASP A 35 8.42 5.41 -2.50
N ILE A 36 9.43 6.20 -2.83
CA ILE A 36 10.80 5.74 -3.07
C ILE A 36 11.79 6.84 -2.72
N GLY A 37 11.78 7.25 -1.46
CA GLY A 37 12.73 8.22 -0.94
C GLY A 37 14.20 7.82 -1.11
N GLU A 38 15.11 8.77 -0.87
CA GLU A 38 16.53 8.47 -0.87
C GLU A 38 16.87 7.32 0.10
N GLY A 39 17.82 6.45 -0.27
CA GLY A 39 18.24 5.34 0.59
C GLY A 39 17.35 4.10 0.53
N THR A 40 16.20 4.13 -0.16
CA THR A 40 15.31 2.94 -0.28
C THR A 40 16.04 1.71 -0.86
N LEU A 41 17.04 1.88 -1.73
CA LEU A 41 17.79 0.75 -2.30
C LEU A 41 18.62 0.04 -1.23
N ARG A 42 19.21 0.82 -0.31
CA ARG A 42 19.90 0.28 0.87
C ARG A 42 18.93 -0.45 1.79
N GLN A 43 17.74 0.12 2.01
CA GLN A 43 16.70 -0.52 2.82
C GLN A 43 16.23 -1.84 2.18
N PHE A 44 16.10 -1.91 0.86
CA PHE A 44 15.82 -3.17 0.13
C PHE A 44 16.87 -4.24 0.39
N ASN A 45 18.15 -3.89 0.36
CA ASN A 45 19.24 -4.83 0.65
C ASN A 45 19.16 -5.36 2.10
N ILE A 46 18.90 -4.50 3.08
CA ILE A 46 18.73 -4.90 4.49
C ILE A 46 17.53 -5.84 4.64
N ALA A 47 16.41 -5.50 3.99
CA ALA A 47 15.18 -6.29 4.01
C ALA A 47 15.24 -7.58 3.16
N LYS A 48 16.39 -7.85 2.48
CA LYS A 48 16.57 -8.96 1.54
C LYS A 48 15.50 -8.99 0.43
N LEU A 49 15.05 -7.81 0.01
CA LEU A 49 14.15 -7.62 -1.13
C LEU A 49 14.96 -7.34 -2.39
N SER A 50 14.43 -7.76 -3.55
CA SER A 50 15.07 -7.50 -4.83
C SER A 50 14.32 -6.42 -5.61
N PRO A 51 14.99 -5.34 -6.07
CA PRO A 51 14.38 -4.37 -6.98
C PRO A 51 13.87 -5.02 -8.29
N MET A 52 14.46 -6.15 -8.72
CA MET A 52 14.03 -6.87 -9.94
C MET A 52 12.63 -7.48 -9.84
N LYS A 53 12.05 -7.54 -8.63
CA LYS A 53 10.67 -8.02 -8.40
C LYS A 53 9.63 -6.90 -8.48
N ILE A 54 10.05 -5.65 -8.62
CA ILE A 54 9.16 -4.49 -8.74
C ILE A 54 8.78 -4.29 -10.18
N ASP A 55 7.49 -4.20 -10.46
CA ASP A 55 6.96 -3.74 -11.75
C ASP A 55 6.23 -2.42 -11.66
N LYS A 56 5.83 -2.00 -10.45
CA LYS A 56 4.96 -0.84 -10.23
C LYS A 56 5.45 -0.02 -9.05
N ILE A 57 5.69 1.25 -9.31
CA ILE A 57 6.03 2.26 -8.30
C ILE A 57 4.93 3.32 -8.36
N PHE A 58 4.31 3.61 -7.23
CA PHE A 58 3.34 4.69 -7.07
C PHE A 58 3.95 5.76 -6.18
N ILE A 59 4.09 6.96 -6.72
CA ILE A 59 4.65 8.13 -6.02
C ILE A 59 3.47 9.00 -5.61
N THR A 60 3.38 9.36 -4.33
CA THR A 60 2.30 10.19 -3.79
C THR A 60 2.44 11.63 -4.28
N HIS A 61 3.64 12.17 -4.20
CA HIS A 61 4.00 13.51 -4.65
C HIS A 61 5.51 13.66 -4.86
N PHE A 62 5.94 14.79 -5.44
CA PHE A 62 7.33 15.01 -5.84
C PHE A 62 8.13 15.90 -4.86
N HIS A 63 7.99 15.67 -3.55
CA HIS A 63 9.01 16.10 -2.58
C HIS A 63 10.15 15.09 -2.50
N GLY A 64 11.37 15.57 -2.24
CA GLY A 64 12.60 14.79 -2.44
C GLY A 64 12.64 13.48 -1.64
N ASP A 65 12.12 13.51 -0.43
CA ASP A 65 12.00 12.39 0.49
C ASP A 65 11.02 11.29 0.02
N HIS A 66 10.22 11.53 -1.03
CA HIS A 66 9.30 10.54 -1.61
C HIS A 66 9.75 9.97 -2.96
N TYR A 67 10.73 10.56 -3.66
CA TYR A 67 11.12 10.09 -4.99
C TYR A 67 12.63 9.99 -5.28
N LEU A 68 13.52 10.60 -4.49
CA LEU A 68 14.94 10.70 -4.85
C LEU A 68 15.65 9.33 -4.96
N GLY A 69 15.09 8.28 -4.36
CA GLY A 69 15.59 6.91 -4.52
C GLY A 69 15.33 6.31 -5.90
N LEU A 70 14.39 6.86 -6.69
CA LEU A 70 13.94 6.30 -7.96
C LEU A 70 15.11 6.05 -8.93
N MET A 71 16.04 6.99 -9.07
CA MET A 71 17.15 6.84 -10.02
C MET A 71 18.09 5.69 -9.63
N SER A 72 18.33 5.50 -8.33
CA SER A 72 19.17 4.42 -7.84
C SER A 72 18.61 3.04 -8.22
N PHE A 73 17.28 2.89 -8.21
CA PHE A 73 16.60 1.66 -8.64
C PHE A 73 16.71 1.46 -10.14
N ILE A 74 16.40 2.48 -10.94
CA ILE A 74 16.41 2.36 -12.40
C ILE A 74 17.81 2.02 -12.90
N GLN A 75 18.85 2.68 -12.39
CA GLN A 75 20.23 2.38 -12.76
C GLN A 75 20.63 0.96 -12.33
N THR A 76 20.28 0.56 -11.11
CA THR A 76 20.60 -0.80 -10.61
C THR A 76 19.88 -1.88 -11.42
N MET A 77 18.59 -1.70 -11.71
CA MET A 77 17.82 -2.61 -12.57
C MET A 77 18.42 -2.72 -13.98
N SER A 78 18.88 -1.59 -14.55
CA SER A 78 19.53 -1.58 -15.86
C SER A 78 20.87 -2.31 -15.84
N LEU A 79 21.69 -2.10 -14.81
CA LEU A 79 22.96 -2.81 -14.62
C LEU A 79 22.76 -4.31 -14.40
N TRP A 80 21.61 -4.70 -13.85
CA TRP A 80 21.23 -6.09 -13.65
C TRP A 80 20.44 -6.68 -14.82
N ASN A 81 20.50 -6.04 -16.00
CA ASN A 81 19.89 -6.51 -17.24
C ASN A 81 18.39 -6.82 -17.08
N ARG A 82 17.65 -5.92 -16.42
CA ARG A 82 16.18 -6.02 -16.39
C ARG A 82 15.66 -6.02 -17.82
N GLU A 83 14.73 -6.94 -18.12
CA GLU A 83 14.01 -6.96 -19.40
C GLU A 83 12.54 -6.55 -19.25
N ARG A 84 11.95 -6.81 -18.07
CA ARG A 84 10.54 -6.50 -17.80
C ARG A 84 10.30 -4.99 -17.75
N PRO A 85 9.16 -4.49 -18.25
CA PRO A 85 8.85 -3.06 -18.14
C PRO A 85 8.67 -2.63 -16.68
N LEU A 86 9.02 -1.38 -16.37
CA LEU A 86 8.71 -0.73 -15.09
C LEU A 86 7.62 0.31 -15.32
N HIS A 87 6.58 0.30 -14.47
CA HIS A 87 5.51 1.27 -14.50
C HIS A 87 5.66 2.24 -13.33
N ILE A 88 5.73 3.53 -13.62
CA ILE A 88 5.81 4.61 -12.63
C ILE A 88 4.51 5.40 -12.70
N TYR A 89 3.80 5.44 -11.59
CA TYR A 89 2.54 6.14 -11.41
C TYR A 89 2.74 7.31 -10.44
N GLY A 90 2.13 8.44 -10.71
CA GLY A 90 2.20 9.59 -9.81
C GLY A 90 1.17 10.67 -10.14
N PRO A 91 1.18 11.81 -9.42
CA PRO A 91 0.23 12.89 -9.62
C PRO A 91 0.46 13.66 -10.94
N LYS A 92 -0.30 14.73 -11.13
CA LYS A 92 -0.07 15.70 -12.21
C LYS A 92 1.41 16.08 -12.33
N TYR A 93 1.91 16.18 -13.57
CA TYR A 93 3.30 16.43 -13.97
C TYR A 93 4.25 15.22 -13.88
N THR A 94 3.75 14.02 -13.59
CA THR A 94 4.59 12.81 -13.49
C THR A 94 5.34 12.52 -14.77
N PHE A 95 4.72 12.72 -15.93
CA PHE A 95 5.36 12.45 -17.22
C PHE A 95 6.57 13.36 -17.44
N GLU A 96 6.38 14.67 -17.35
CA GLU A 96 7.43 15.67 -17.53
C GLU A 96 8.53 15.53 -16.49
N PHE A 97 8.15 15.29 -15.23
CA PHE A 97 9.08 15.12 -14.13
C PHE A 97 10.00 13.91 -14.35
N VAL A 98 9.43 12.73 -14.56
CA VAL A 98 10.20 11.48 -14.73
C VAL A 98 11.03 11.54 -16.00
N GLN A 99 10.52 12.11 -17.10
CA GLN A 99 11.32 12.29 -18.32
C GLN A 99 12.54 13.19 -18.10
N SER A 100 12.36 14.31 -17.39
CA SER A 100 13.45 15.22 -17.07
C SER A 100 14.48 14.55 -16.16
N TYR A 101 14.00 13.80 -15.17
CA TYR A 101 14.84 13.04 -14.24
C TYR A 101 15.66 11.95 -14.96
N LEU A 102 15.06 11.20 -15.89
CA LEU A 102 15.74 10.21 -16.73
C LEU A 102 16.80 10.81 -17.67
N LYS A 103 16.63 12.08 -18.05
CA LYS A 103 17.62 12.82 -18.86
C LYS A 103 18.72 13.47 -18.02
N SER A 104 18.62 13.41 -16.69
CA SER A 104 19.64 13.94 -15.79
C SER A 104 20.80 12.93 -15.67
N GLY A 105 21.95 13.27 -16.27
CA GLY A 105 23.17 12.45 -16.24
C GLY A 105 23.44 11.64 -17.51
N PHE A 106 24.58 10.94 -17.53
CA PHE A 106 25.04 10.11 -18.64
C PHE A 106 24.55 8.66 -18.51
N PHE A 107 23.24 8.48 -18.57
CA PHE A 107 22.60 7.17 -18.43
C PHE A 107 21.38 7.04 -19.36
N ARG A 108 21.11 5.83 -19.82
CA ARG A 108 19.87 5.46 -20.53
C ARG A 108 19.39 4.11 -19.98
N PRO A 109 18.13 4.00 -19.53
CA PRO A 109 17.57 2.72 -19.10
C PRO A 109 17.68 1.66 -20.19
N GLY A 110 18.18 0.47 -19.84
CA GLY A 110 18.23 -0.70 -20.73
C GLY A 110 16.91 -1.47 -20.86
N PHE A 111 15.80 -0.93 -20.34
CA PHE A 111 14.48 -1.56 -20.32
C PHE A 111 13.37 -0.51 -20.46
N GLU A 112 12.16 -0.96 -20.78
CA GLU A 112 11.01 -0.08 -20.96
C GLU A 112 10.53 0.52 -19.64
N ILE A 113 10.30 1.84 -19.65
CA ILE A 113 9.69 2.57 -18.53
C ILE A 113 8.39 3.21 -19.03
N HIS A 114 7.26 2.77 -18.48
CA HIS A 114 5.97 3.38 -18.74
C HIS A 114 5.62 4.36 -17.63
N ILE A 115 5.33 5.60 -18.01
CA ILE A 115 5.04 6.68 -17.07
C ILE A 115 3.55 7.00 -17.15
N HIS A 116 2.88 7.01 -16.00
CA HIS A 116 1.43 7.15 -15.87
C HIS A 116 1.12 8.33 -14.95
N GLU A 117 0.66 9.44 -15.52
CA GLU A 117 0.10 10.53 -14.76
C GLU A 117 -1.33 10.20 -14.31
N LEU A 118 -1.60 10.36 -13.01
CA LEU A 118 -2.86 10.03 -12.39
C LEU A 118 -3.54 11.25 -11.79
N GLY A 119 -4.87 11.26 -11.90
CA GLY A 119 -5.76 11.99 -11.00
C GLY A 119 -6.43 11.00 -10.04
N GLU A 120 -7.75 11.08 -9.94
CA GLU A 120 -8.53 10.04 -9.27
C GLU A 120 -8.85 8.91 -10.24
N ALA A 121 -8.40 7.71 -9.92
CA ALA A 121 -8.53 6.57 -10.82
C ALA A 121 -8.69 5.26 -10.06
N ARG A 122 -9.20 4.24 -10.75
CA ARG A 122 -9.20 2.85 -10.30
C ARG A 122 -8.52 1.98 -11.34
N LEU A 123 -7.30 1.55 -11.03
CA LEU A 123 -6.46 0.72 -11.89
C LEU A 123 -6.66 -0.75 -11.52
N LYS A 124 -6.90 -1.61 -12.51
CA LYS A 124 -7.19 -3.04 -12.29
C LYS A 124 -5.98 -3.90 -12.65
N PHE A 125 -5.55 -4.76 -11.74
CA PHE A 125 -4.36 -5.62 -11.88
C PHE A 125 -4.68 -7.09 -11.55
N GLY A 126 -5.58 -7.69 -12.33
CA GLY A 126 -5.98 -9.08 -12.13
C GLY A 126 -6.77 -9.26 -10.82
N ASP A 127 -6.10 -9.67 -9.76
CA ASP A 127 -6.70 -10.03 -8.46
C ASP A 127 -6.78 -8.87 -7.45
N TYR A 128 -6.22 -7.72 -7.80
CA TYR A 128 -6.32 -6.51 -6.99
C TYR A 128 -6.55 -5.27 -7.85
N GLU A 129 -6.91 -4.18 -7.20
CA GLU A 129 -7.01 -2.84 -7.76
C GLU A 129 -6.13 -1.88 -6.96
N ILE A 130 -5.59 -0.87 -7.63
CA ILE A 130 -5.02 0.32 -6.98
C ILE A 130 -5.94 1.49 -7.28
N TRP A 131 -6.44 2.16 -6.25
CA TRP A 131 -7.20 3.40 -6.42
C TRP A 131 -6.31 4.57 -6.04
N SER A 132 -6.30 5.63 -6.84
CA SER A 132 -5.70 6.91 -6.47
C SER A 132 -6.77 7.91 -6.08
N PHE A 133 -6.49 8.76 -5.10
CA PHE A 133 -7.36 9.84 -4.68
C PHE A 133 -6.56 11.08 -4.35
N LYS A 134 -7.09 12.27 -4.67
CA LYS A 134 -6.44 13.54 -4.31
C LYS A 134 -6.40 13.75 -2.81
N VAL A 135 -5.33 14.35 -2.34
CA VAL A 135 -5.11 14.80 -0.96
C VAL A 135 -4.62 16.27 -0.96
N GLU A 136 -4.52 16.90 0.20
CA GLU A 136 -4.24 18.32 0.33
C GLU A 136 -2.83 18.54 0.89
N HIS A 137 -1.87 18.93 0.04
CA HIS A 137 -0.45 19.02 0.45
C HIS A 137 0.33 20.19 -0.21
N GLY A 138 -0.36 21.25 -0.64
CA GLY A 138 0.26 22.43 -1.29
C GLY A 138 0.84 22.19 -2.70
N VAL A 139 1.14 20.94 -3.07
CA VAL A 139 1.55 20.47 -4.40
C VAL A 139 0.57 19.41 -4.90
N PRO A 140 0.59 19.04 -6.20
CA PRO A 140 -0.16 17.89 -6.68
C PRO A 140 0.24 16.62 -5.92
N ALA A 141 -0.71 16.08 -5.15
CA ALA A 141 -0.49 14.93 -4.29
C ALA A 141 -1.65 13.93 -4.37
N LEU A 142 -1.33 12.65 -4.20
CA LEU A 142 -2.28 11.54 -4.22
C LEU A 142 -2.05 10.61 -3.02
N GLY A 143 -3.14 10.12 -2.46
CA GLY A 143 -3.17 8.90 -1.67
C GLY A 143 -3.52 7.68 -2.52
N TYR A 144 -3.20 6.49 -2.01
CA TYR A 144 -3.42 5.22 -2.69
C TYR A 144 -4.20 4.22 -1.85
N VAL A 145 -5.04 3.42 -2.49
CA VAL A 145 -5.73 2.27 -1.91
C VAL A 145 -5.29 1.02 -2.64
N PHE A 146 -4.74 0.05 -1.91
CA PHE A 146 -4.66 -1.32 -2.38
C PHE A 146 -5.95 -2.04 -2.00
N LYS A 147 -6.68 -2.57 -2.98
CA LYS A 147 -7.89 -3.36 -2.75
C LYS A 147 -7.78 -4.72 -3.42
N GLU A 148 -7.61 -5.76 -2.61
CA GLU A 148 -7.74 -7.14 -3.08
C GLU A 148 -9.20 -7.41 -3.46
N LYS A 149 -9.40 -8.10 -4.58
CA LYS A 149 -10.72 -8.55 -4.99
C LYS A 149 -11.27 -9.58 -4.01
N GLU A 150 -12.58 -9.56 -3.83
CA GLU A 150 -13.25 -10.61 -3.07
C GLU A 150 -13.06 -11.95 -3.76
N LYS A 151 -12.82 -12.97 -2.95
CA LYS A 151 -12.67 -14.34 -3.43
C LYS A 151 -13.91 -15.13 -3.08
N ARG A 152 -14.25 -16.10 -3.92
CA ARG A 152 -15.28 -17.09 -3.59
C ARG A 152 -14.93 -17.80 -2.27
N GLY A 153 -15.96 -18.29 -1.59
CA GLY A 153 -15.77 -19.22 -0.49
C GLY A 153 -15.11 -20.51 -0.97
N SER A 154 -14.43 -21.20 -0.05
CA SER A 154 -13.97 -22.57 -0.31
C SER A 154 -15.17 -23.49 -0.55
N PHE A 155 -14.97 -24.58 -1.29
CA PHE A 155 -15.99 -25.63 -1.36
C PHE A 155 -16.29 -26.16 0.04
N ASP A 156 -17.58 -26.28 0.31
CA ASP A 156 -18.10 -26.77 1.58
C ASP A 156 -18.52 -28.22 1.39
N ILE A 157 -17.68 -29.14 1.88
CA ILE A 157 -17.87 -30.58 1.70
C ILE A 157 -19.15 -31.05 2.40
N GLU A 158 -19.54 -30.42 3.50
CA GLU A 158 -20.76 -30.78 4.23
C GLU A 158 -21.99 -30.42 3.40
N LYS A 159 -22.06 -29.19 2.87
CA LYS A 159 -23.14 -28.80 1.93
C LYS A 159 -23.21 -29.70 0.70
N ILE A 160 -22.05 -30.07 0.12
CA ILE A 160 -22.00 -30.99 -1.02
C ILE A 160 -22.63 -32.34 -0.66
N ARG A 161 -22.31 -32.88 0.53
CA ARG A 161 -22.88 -34.14 1.01
C ARG A 161 -24.36 -34.02 1.35
N GLU A 162 -24.81 -32.91 1.92
CA GLU A 162 -26.24 -32.64 2.20
C GLU A 162 -27.08 -32.60 0.91
N LEU A 163 -26.48 -32.18 -0.21
CA LEU A 163 -27.09 -32.22 -1.53
C LEU A 163 -27.05 -33.62 -2.18
N GLY A 164 -26.52 -34.63 -1.48
CA GLY A 164 -26.37 -35.99 -1.99
C GLY A 164 -25.24 -36.17 -3.01
N LEU A 165 -24.36 -35.18 -3.13
CA LEU A 165 -23.29 -35.18 -4.13
C LEU A 165 -21.97 -35.69 -3.55
N ILE A 166 -21.14 -36.28 -4.41
CA ILE A 166 -19.79 -36.71 -4.06
C ILE A 166 -18.78 -35.72 -4.68
N PRO A 167 -17.82 -35.17 -3.91
CA PRO A 167 -16.76 -34.34 -4.46
C PRO A 167 -16.05 -35.01 -5.64
N GLY A 168 -15.86 -34.28 -6.74
CA GLY A 168 -15.31 -34.85 -7.95
C GLY A 168 -14.99 -33.83 -9.05
N PRO A 169 -14.67 -34.29 -10.27
CA PRO A 169 -14.22 -33.45 -11.38
C PRO A 169 -15.22 -32.34 -11.77
N TRP A 170 -16.51 -32.54 -11.54
CA TRP A 170 -17.57 -31.56 -11.77
C TRP A 170 -17.35 -30.25 -11.01
N MET A 171 -16.65 -30.28 -9.86
CA MET A 171 -16.38 -29.09 -9.06
C MET A 171 -15.51 -28.07 -9.80
N LYS A 172 -14.56 -28.53 -10.62
CA LYS A 172 -13.73 -27.64 -11.47
C LYS A 172 -14.55 -26.99 -12.58
N ARG A 173 -15.51 -27.73 -13.14
CA ARG A 173 -16.45 -27.21 -14.13
C ARG A 173 -17.40 -26.21 -13.51
N LEU A 174 -17.97 -26.53 -12.35
CA LEU A 174 -18.81 -25.64 -11.56
C LEU A 174 -18.08 -24.34 -11.19
N GLU A 175 -16.79 -24.43 -10.83
CA GLU A 175 -15.97 -23.25 -10.54
C GLU A 175 -15.81 -22.33 -11.76
N LYS A 176 -15.70 -22.89 -12.97
CA LYS A 176 -15.53 -22.12 -14.20
C LYS A 176 -16.85 -21.58 -14.75
N GLU A 177 -17.91 -22.38 -14.70
CA GLU A 177 -19.21 -22.10 -15.33
C GLU A 177 -20.20 -21.43 -14.37
N GLY A 178 -19.93 -21.43 -13.06
CA GLY A 178 -20.80 -20.88 -12.00
C GLY A 178 -22.02 -21.74 -11.68
N LYS A 179 -22.37 -22.68 -12.56
CA LYS A 179 -23.39 -23.72 -12.36
C LYS A 179 -23.03 -24.99 -13.12
N VAL A 180 -23.53 -26.13 -12.69
CA VAL A 180 -23.38 -27.42 -13.38
C VAL A 180 -24.65 -28.25 -13.19
N GLU A 181 -24.99 -29.07 -14.18
CA GLU A 181 -26.08 -30.04 -14.06
C GLU A 181 -25.51 -31.42 -13.67
N ILE A 182 -26.06 -32.01 -12.62
CA ILE A 182 -25.71 -33.35 -12.12
C ILE A 182 -27.01 -34.09 -11.83
N ASP A 183 -27.19 -35.27 -12.43
CA ASP A 183 -28.37 -36.12 -12.24
C ASP A 183 -29.72 -35.38 -12.44
N GLY A 184 -29.78 -34.49 -13.44
CA GLY A 184 -30.96 -33.70 -13.77
C GLY A 184 -31.20 -32.49 -12.85
N ARG A 185 -30.31 -32.22 -11.88
CA ARG A 185 -30.37 -31.07 -10.99
C ARG A 185 -29.29 -30.05 -11.34
N ILE A 186 -29.68 -28.78 -11.46
CA ILE A 186 -28.74 -27.66 -11.58
C ILE A 186 -28.22 -27.30 -10.20
N ILE A 187 -26.91 -27.30 -10.04
CA ILE A 187 -26.19 -26.91 -8.84
C ILE A 187 -25.46 -25.60 -9.12
N HIS A 188 -25.76 -24.57 -8.34
CA HIS A 188 -25.07 -23.29 -8.38
C HIS A 188 -23.87 -23.28 -7.44
N LEU A 189 -22.82 -22.55 -7.81
CA LEU A 189 -21.55 -22.53 -7.06
C LEU A 189 -21.74 -22.07 -5.61
N GLU A 190 -22.66 -21.14 -5.36
CA GLU A 190 -22.99 -20.60 -4.04
C GLU A 190 -23.69 -21.62 -3.11
N GLU A 191 -24.37 -22.63 -3.66
CA GLU A 191 -25.01 -23.71 -2.87
C GLU A 191 -23.97 -24.63 -2.22
N VAL A 192 -22.78 -24.75 -2.82
CA VAL A 192 -21.72 -25.69 -2.40
C VAL A 192 -20.45 -25.00 -1.94
N THR A 193 -20.49 -23.68 -1.72
CA THR A 193 -19.35 -22.92 -1.21
C THR A 193 -19.69 -22.20 0.10
N GLY A 194 -18.66 -21.93 0.89
CA GLY A 194 -18.76 -21.08 2.08
C GLY A 194 -19.00 -19.60 1.72
N LYS A 195 -19.10 -18.74 2.73
CA LYS A 195 -19.22 -17.29 2.52
C LYS A 195 -18.03 -16.75 1.70
N PRO A 196 -18.24 -15.74 0.82
CA PRO A 196 -17.15 -15.06 0.14
C PRO A 196 -16.09 -14.56 1.12
N LYS A 197 -14.82 -14.73 0.74
CA LYS A 197 -13.69 -14.21 1.51
C LYS A 197 -13.46 -12.76 1.10
N LYS A 198 -13.74 -11.84 2.02
CA LYS A 198 -13.53 -10.40 1.82
C LYS A 198 -12.06 -10.15 1.47
N GLY A 199 -11.82 -9.41 0.38
CA GLY A 199 -10.47 -8.99 0.03
C GLY A 199 -9.97 -7.86 0.94
N VAL A 200 -8.68 -7.88 1.24
CA VAL A 200 -7.98 -6.87 2.06
C VAL A 200 -8.03 -5.48 1.42
N LYS A 201 -8.20 -4.45 2.24
CA LYS A 201 -8.12 -3.03 1.85
C LYS A 201 -7.06 -2.31 2.70
N VAL A 202 -6.00 -1.82 2.06
CA VAL A 202 -4.97 -0.98 2.69
C VAL A 202 -4.99 0.40 2.05
N VAL A 203 -4.91 1.44 2.87
CA VAL A 203 -4.86 2.84 2.40
C VAL A 203 -3.56 3.48 2.86
N TYR A 204 -2.91 4.22 1.97
CA TYR A 204 -1.79 5.09 2.27
C TYR A 204 -2.14 6.51 1.83
N THR A 205 -2.01 7.47 2.74
CA THR A 205 -2.39 8.86 2.46
C THR A 205 -1.38 9.60 1.59
N GLY A 206 -0.11 9.21 1.63
CA GLY A 206 0.96 10.18 1.36
C GLY A 206 0.94 11.29 2.41
N ASP A 207 1.51 12.43 2.05
CA ASP A 207 1.46 13.61 2.88
C ASP A 207 0.19 14.41 2.58
N THR A 208 -0.46 14.89 3.63
CA THR A 208 -1.71 15.63 3.57
C THR A 208 -2.04 16.32 4.89
N GLU A 209 -2.61 17.51 4.81
CA GLU A 209 -3.43 18.07 5.88
C GLU A 209 -4.78 17.31 5.97
N PRO A 210 -5.56 17.49 7.04
CA PRO A 210 -6.84 16.79 7.18
C PRO A 210 -7.78 17.09 6.02
N CYS A 211 -8.18 16.06 5.28
CA CYS A 211 -9.16 16.19 4.20
C CYS A 211 -10.21 15.08 4.21
N GLU A 212 -11.44 15.41 3.84
CA GLU A 212 -12.59 14.50 3.86
C GLU A 212 -12.38 13.27 2.95
N ARG A 213 -11.56 13.44 1.91
CA ARG A 213 -11.25 12.38 0.94
C ARG A 213 -10.54 11.20 1.60
N VAL A 214 -9.62 11.45 2.54
CA VAL A 214 -8.95 10.36 3.27
C VAL A 214 -9.98 9.52 4.01
N LYS A 215 -10.93 10.14 4.72
CA LYS A 215 -12.01 9.43 5.42
C LYS A 215 -12.83 8.55 4.46
N LEU A 216 -13.27 9.11 3.33
CA LEU A 216 -14.10 8.40 2.34
C LEU A 216 -13.37 7.19 1.76
N PHE A 217 -12.11 7.36 1.33
CA PHE A 217 -11.32 6.28 0.75
C PHE A 217 -10.86 5.27 1.80
N SER A 218 -10.74 5.66 3.07
CA SER A 218 -10.37 4.79 4.19
C SER A 218 -11.53 4.02 4.79
N GLU A 219 -12.78 4.25 4.36
CA GLU A 219 -13.93 3.60 5.00
C GLU A 219 -13.77 2.07 5.06
N LYS A 220 -13.85 1.53 6.29
CA LYS A 220 -13.71 0.09 6.61
C LYS A 220 -12.44 -0.55 6.05
N ALA A 221 -11.36 0.23 5.90
CA ALA A 221 -10.04 -0.29 5.56
C ALA A 221 -9.53 -1.23 6.65
N ASP A 222 -8.79 -2.25 6.25
CA ASP A 222 -8.14 -3.17 7.17
C ASP A 222 -6.86 -2.54 7.76
N LEU A 223 -6.19 -1.67 6.99
CA LEU A 223 -5.07 -0.86 7.46
C LEU A 223 -5.14 0.54 6.81
N LEU A 224 -5.01 1.58 7.63
CA LEU A 224 -4.79 2.95 7.19
C LEU A 224 -3.40 3.40 7.63
N ILE A 225 -2.52 3.67 6.67
CA ILE A 225 -1.21 4.29 6.87
C ILE A 225 -1.41 5.78 6.63
N HIS A 226 -1.53 6.52 7.72
CA HIS A 226 -1.82 7.95 7.70
C HIS A 226 -0.58 8.71 8.15
N GLU A 227 -0.22 9.77 7.42
CA GLU A 227 0.79 10.70 7.92
C GLU A 227 0.31 11.35 9.22
N ALA A 228 1.20 11.46 10.18
CA ALA A 228 0.91 12.09 11.46
C ALA A 228 2.16 12.82 11.90
N THR A 229 2.60 13.75 11.05
CA THR A 229 3.91 14.41 11.18
C THR A 229 4.10 15.04 12.56
N TYR A 230 3.02 15.56 13.16
CA TYR A 230 3.05 16.30 14.41
C TYR A 230 2.19 15.66 15.51
N VAL A 231 2.67 15.71 16.76
CA VAL A 231 1.84 15.37 17.95
C VAL A 231 1.16 16.60 18.54
N ASP A 232 1.65 17.79 18.21
CA ASP A 232 1.12 19.08 18.65
C ASP A 232 0.74 19.91 17.42
N GLU A 233 -0.46 20.48 17.40
CA GLU A 233 -0.94 21.29 16.29
C GLU A 233 -0.13 22.58 16.11
N THR A 234 0.44 23.13 17.20
CA THR A 234 1.28 24.33 17.15
C THR A 234 2.58 24.11 16.38
N ASP A 235 3.01 22.85 16.23
CA ASP A 235 4.21 22.49 15.48
C ASP A 235 3.98 22.41 13.97
N ARG A 236 2.72 22.35 13.52
CA ARG A 236 2.36 22.19 12.10
C ARG A 236 2.74 23.40 11.26
N ASN A 237 2.48 24.62 11.73
CA ASN A 237 2.61 25.84 10.93
C ASN A 237 1.91 25.68 9.54
N GLU A 238 2.44 26.29 8.48
CA GLU A 238 1.92 26.20 7.10
C GLU A 238 2.56 25.03 6.31
N SER A 239 2.65 23.84 6.92
CA SER A 239 3.35 22.68 6.31
C SER A 239 2.44 21.70 5.55
N TYR A 240 1.11 21.91 5.55
CA TYR A 240 0.13 21.03 4.90
C TYR A 240 0.23 19.55 5.33
N HIS A 241 0.43 19.32 6.63
CA HIS A 241 0.54 17.98 7.24
C HIS A 241 -0.54 17.74 8.29
N SER A 242 -0.67 16.50 8.74
CA SER A 242 -1.63 16.10 9.77
C SER A 242 -0.99 15.91 11.14
N THR A 243 -1.79 16.12 12.18
CA THR A 243 -1.45 15.73 13.55
C THR A 243 -1.89 14.30 13.87
N VAL A 244 -1.33 13.71 14.93
CA VAL A 244 -1.77 12.41 15.45
C VAL A 244 -3.27 12.42 15.79
N SER A 245 -3.77 13.48 16.44
CA SER A 245 -5.19 13.60 16.80
C SER A 245 -6.09 13.57 15.57
N GLU A 246 -5.71 14.26 14.50
CA GLU A 246 -6.49 14.32 13.26
C GLU A 246 -6.47 12.99 12.50
N ALA A 247 -5.32 12.34 12.42
CA ALA A 247 -5.20 11.00 11.84
C ALA A 247 -6.06 9.98 12.63
N CYS A 248 -6.03 10.07 13.96
CA CYS A 248 -6.82 9.23 14.87
C CYS A 248 -8.33 9.42 14.69
N GLU A 249 -8.78 10.66 14.62
CA GLU A 249 -10.18 11.00 14.41
C GLU A 249 -10.67 10.57 13.02
N THR A 250 -9.82 10.71 12.00
CA THR A 250 -10.09 10.22 10.65
C THR A 250 -10.26 8.69 10.63
N ALA A 251 -9.34 7.97 11.27
CA ALA A 251 -9.39 6.51 11.42
C ALA A 251 -10.69 6.05 12.09
N LYS A 252 -11.07 6.69 13.19
CA LYS A 252 -12.29 6.42 13.94
C LYS A 252 -13.55 6.66 13.10
N LYS A 253 -13.65 7.82 12.43
CA LYS A 253 -14.78 8.15 11.55
C LYS A 253 -14.89 7.20 10.36
N ALA A 254 -13.76 6.78 9.80
CA ALA A 254 -13.71 5.82 8.71
C ALA A 254 -13.92 4.36 9.15
N ARG A 255 -13.90 4.07 10.46
CA ARG A 255 -14.03 2.72 11.03
C ARG A 255 -12.96 1.77 10.50
N VAL A 256 -11.71 2.25 10.42
CA VAL A 256 -10.57 1.44 9.97
C VAL A 256 -10.22 0.40 11.03
N LYS A 257 -9.78 -0.79 10.67
CA LYS A 257 -9.41 -1.77 11.72
C LYS A 257 -8.16 -1.34 12.49
N ILE A 258 -7.15 -0.84 11.79
CA ILE A 258 -5.86 -0.46 12.36
C ILE A 258 -5.39 0.85 11.72
N LEU A 259 -4.91 1.77 12.55
CA LEU A 259 -4.20 2.98 12.13
C LEU A 259 -2.69 2.79 12.30
N ALA A 260 -1.90 3.05 11.26
CA ALA A 260 -0.46 3.20 11.35
C ALA A 260 -0.09 4.68 11.22
N LEU A 261 0.46 5.26 12.30
CA LEU A 261 0.92 6.65 12.35
C LEU A 261 2.30 6.75 11.70
N PHE A 262 2.37 7.39 10.54
CA PHE A 262 3.53 7.41 9.65
C PHE A 262 4.11 8.82 9.48
N HIS A 263 5.28 8.95 8.85
CA HIS A 263 5.90 10.24 8.49
C HIS A 263 6.27 11.14 9.68
N ARG A 264 6.89 10.59 10.73
CA ARG A 264 7.19 11.37 11.95
C ARG A 264 8.22 12.49 11.71
N ALA A 265 7.90 13.71 12.15
CA ALA A 265 8.83 14.85 12.14
C ALA A 265 10.18 14.54 12.86
N PRO A 266 11.33 14.96 12.31
CA PRO A 266 12.67 14.76 12.90
C PRO A 266 12.81 15.23 14.36
N ARG A 267 12.02 16.23 14.76
CA ARG A 267 12.11 16.87 16.08
C ARG A 267 11.73 15.97 17.26
N TYR A 268 10.90 14.96 17.04
CA TYR A 268 10.48 14.06 18.10
C TYR A 268 11.32 12.79 18.10
N THR A 269 11.79 12.40 19.30
CA THR A 269 12.32 11.06 19.54
C THR A 269 11.22 10.01 19.36
N TYR A 270 11.58 8.74 19.19
CA TYR A 270 10.57 7.69 19.03
C TYR A 270 9.72 7.53 20.29
N GLU A 271 10.36 7.57 21.45
CA GLU A 271 9.75 7.40 22.76
C GLU A 271 8.81 8.55 23.08
N GLU A 272 9.23 9.79 22.86
CA GLU A 272 8.42 10.99 23.05
C GLU A 272 7.17 10.97 22.16
N TYR A 273 7.34 10.70 20.87
CA TYR A 273 6.23 10.62 19.94
C TYR A 273 5.24 9.52 20.33
N CYS A 274 5.73 8.35 20.75
CA CYS A 274 4.86 7.26 21.22
C CYS A 274 4.08 7.64 22.48
N MET A 275 4.73 8.32 23.44
CA MET A 275 4.08 8.78 24.66
C MET A 275 2.97 9.79 24.33
N ARG A 276 3.29 10.84 23.58
CA ARG A 276 2.36 11.89 23.19
C ARG A 276 1.22 11.36 22.31
N ALA A 277 1.52 10.45 21.37
CA ALA A 277 0.49 9.82 20.54
C ALA A 277 -0.56 9.07 21.37
N ARG A 278 -0.14 8.36 22.44
CA ARG A 278 -1.08 7.66 23.35
C ARG A 278 -1.92 8.61 24.19
N GLU A 279 -1.42 9.80 24.49
CA GLU A 279 -2.18 10.83 25.21
C GLU A 279 -3.30 11.42 24.35
N VAL A 280 -3.06 11.58 23.04
CA VAL A 280 -3.97 12.32 22.16
C VAL A 280 -4.82 11.43 21.24
N CYS A 281 -4.42 10.18 20.99
CA CYS A 281 -5.18 9.24 20.16
C CYS A 281 -5.89 8.17 21.00
N ASN A 282 -7.22 8.27 21.07
CA ASN A 282 -8.08 7.25 21.68
C ASN A 282 -8.65 6.29 20.62
N TYR A 283 -7.77 5.65 19.87
CA TYR A 283 -8.10 4.65 18.86
C TYR A 283 -7.01 3.56 18.83
N GLU A 284 -7.30 2.38 18.26
CA GLU A 284 -6.25 1.37 18.08
C GLU A 284 -5.28 1.83 16.98
N PHE A 285 -4.01 1.99 17.36
CA PHE A 285 -2.95 2.40 16.43
C PHE A 285 -1.63 1.69 16.69
N ILE A 286 -0.77 1.73 15.69
CA ILE A 286 0.65 1.36 15.75
C ILE A 286 1.51 2.50 15.22
N ILE A 287 2.78 2.52 15.62
CA ILE A 287 3.78 3.45 15.11
C ILE A 287 4.87 2.59 14.47
N PRO A 288 4.83 2.36 13.15
CA PRO A 288 5.78 1.48 12.48
C PRO A 288 7.21 2.03 12.56
N LYS A 289 8.16 1.12 12.74
CA LYS A 289 9.58 1.34 12.53
C LYS A 289 9.98 0.85 11.14
N ASP A 290 11.13 1.32 10.66
CA ASP A 290 11.77 0.70 9.52
C ASP A 290 11.89 -0.82 9.76
N PHE A 291 11.56 -1.59 8.73
CA PHE A 291 11.54 -3.05 8.66
C PHE A 291 10.40 -3.75 9.40
N ASP A 292 9.46 -3.02 9.97
CA ASP A 292 8.21 -3.63 10.44
C ASP A 292 7.41 -4.18 9.25
N VAL A 293 6.78 -5.32 9.48
CA VAL A 293 5.96 -6.06 8.52
C VAL A 293 4.60 -6.31 9.12
N ILE A 294 3.57 -5.82 8.43
CA ILE A 294 2.18 -6.11 8.76
C ILE A 294 1.63 -7.07 7.73
N LYS A 295 1.24 -8.27 8.17
CA LYS A 295 0.45 -9.17 7.34
C LYS A 295 -1.02 -8.88 7.57
N VAL A 296 -1.74 -8.52 6.52
CA VAL A 296 -3.16 -8.11 6.61
C VAL A 296 -4.06 -9.23 6.06
N GLY A 297 -5.08 -9.61 6.83
CA GLY A 297 -6.03 -10.69 6.52
C GLY A 297 -7.35 -10.54 7.30
N GLU A 298 -7.85 -11.63 7.90
CA GLU A 298 -9.03 -11.55 8.80
C GLU A 298 -8.72 -10.73 10.06
N GLY A 299 -7.49 -10.87 10.58
CA GLY A 299 -6.85 -9.96 11.54
C GLY A 299 -5.56 -9.36 10.96
N TYR A 300 -4.61 -9.04 11.84
CA TYR A 300 -3.26 -8.65 11.45
C TYR A 300 -2.19 -9.35 12.28
N GLU A 301 -1.02 -9.52 11.69
CA GLU A 301 0.20 -9.97 12.37
C GLU A 301 1.26 -8.90 12.17
N LEU A 302 1.76 -8.32 13.27
CA LEU A 302 2.90 -7.41 13.26
C LEU A 302 4.16 -8.20 13.59
N SER A 303 5.18 -8.06 12.76
CA SER A 303 6.50 -8.65 12.92
C SER A 303 7.57 -7.66 12.44
N SER A 304 8.84 -7.98 12.61
CA SER A 304 9.94 -7.21 12.04
C SER A 304 10.88 -8.12 11.25
N ILE A 305 11.51 -7.59 10.19
CA ILE A 305 12.56 -8.34 9.44
C ILE A 305 13.85 -8.42 10.26
N ARG A 306 14.04 -7.52 11.23
CA ARG A 306 15.21 -7.49 12.12
C ARG A 306 14.99 -8.30 13.39
#